data_AF-A0A839IM69-F1
#
_entry.id   AF-A0A839IM69-F1
#
_cell.length_a   1.000
_cell.length_b   1.000
_cell.length_c   1.000
_cell.angle_alpha   90.00
_cell.angle_beta   90.00
_cell.angle_gamma   90.00
#
_symmetry.space_group_name_H-M   'P 1'
#
loop_
_entity.id
_entity.type
_entity.pdbx_description
1 polymer ?
#
loop_
_entity_poly.entity_id
_entity_poly.type
_entity_poly.pdbx_seq_one_letter_code
_entity_poly.pdbx_strand_id
1 'polypeptide(L)'
;MSENFSLKELLPKIKPDNHYLSIPSANYDSYIEDLNKIINKLKAVTTEYKAKELIDKKLQFNTKKFNEAQFIQTACELTSMNELLSRNDISFNYEEQVTPPQDIDFSIKIKNRKINVEVKCPSYQPENKEDITLKSVGRIKDRVALDNTIKKISDIIEGSGKKICIEKSMDNKLKDYLKSAQRKLKNSNESDTNILIVCCDNAIDMMRWFLYLHGSQGLFTENSFVDRIEYNRVDYVLLTNIFHRHNKYFDNTIITDHWKLSKSFNLLYPNKLSSRNIEHKDCNGDLDFVSDLFPNYSRQFVEYLNNKNDDPTENSYHIMDIALFSDKYRDNGIFHFKESKG
;
A
#
# COMPACT_ATOMS: atom_id res chain seq x y z
N MET A 1 8.77 -24.43 25.70
CA MET A 1 7.80 -24.57 24.59
C MET A 1 6.63 -23.68 24.92
N SER A 2 6.51 -22.53 24.27
CA SER A 2 5.31 -21.68 24.42
C SER A 2 4.13 -22.40 23.77
N GLU A 3 3.00 -22.50 24.46
CA GLU A 3 1.76 -23.02 23.87
C GLU A 3 1.44 -22.27 22.57
N ASN A 4 1.12 -23.02 21.51
CA ASN A 4 0.68 -22.44 20.25
C ASN A 4 -0.60 -21.66 20.49
N PHE A 5 -0.58 -20.38 20.15
CA PHE A 5 -1.75 -19.53 20.28
C PHE A 5 -2.82 -19.94 19.27
N SER A 6 -4.06 -20.02 19.74
CA SER A 6 -5.24 -20.33 18.92
C SER A 6 -6.13 -19.10 18.78
N LEU A 7 -6.07 -18.45 17.62
CA LEU A 7 -6.95 -17.33 17.28
C LEU A 7 -8.43 -17.71 17.41
N LYS A 8 -8.79 -18.97 17.12
CA LYS A 8 -10.16 -19.48 17.17
C LYS A 8 -10.79 -19.35 18.56
N GLU A 9 -9.99 -19.43 19.62
CA GLU A 9 -10.46 -19.25 21.00
C GLU A 9 -10.76 -17.78 21.34
N LEU A 10 -10.21 -16.85 20.57
CA LEU A 10 -10.46 -15.43 20.75
C LEU A 10 -11.58 -14.89 19.87
N LEU A 11 -11.94 -15.56 18.77
CA LEU A 11 -13.02 -15.11 17.88
C LEU A 11 -14.34 -14.82 18.62
N PRO A 12 -14.79 -15.66 19.59
CA PRO A 12 -16.01 -15.38 20.36
C PRO A 12 -15.95 -14.11 21.22
N LYS A 13 -14.76 -13.53 21.44
CA LYS A 13 -14.58 -12.29 22.22
C LYS A 13 -14.82 -11.03 21.39
N ILE A 14 -14.83 -11.14 20.07
CA ILE A 14 -15.11 -10.02 19.16
C ILE A 14 -16.57 -9.64 19.33
N LYS A 15 -16.81 -8.44 19.87
CA LYS A 15 -18.17 -7.93 20.14
C LYS A 15 -18.87 -7.34 18.93
N PRO A 16 -18.20 -6.56 18.05
CA PRO A 16 -18.88 -5.99 16.90
C PRO A 16 -19.17 -7.05 15.84
N ASP A 17 -20.44 -7.25 15.51
CA ASP A 17 -20.86 -8.23 14.47
C ASP A 17 -20.38 -7.82 13.06
N ASN A 18 -20.11 -6.53 12.86
CA ASN A 18 -19.56 -5.99 11.62
C ASN A 18 -18.02 -6.09 11.53
N HIS A 19 -17.38 -6.71 12.52
CA HIS A 19 -15.94 -6.95 12.47
C HIS A 19 -15.61 -7.99 11.39
N TYR A 20 -14.56 -7.74 10.61
CA TYR A 20 -14.21 -8.57 9.46
C TYR A 20 -13.91 -10.04 9.81
N LEU A 21 -13.31 -10.26 10.98
CA LEU A 21 -13.04 -11.61 11.51
C LEU A 21 -14.29 -12.33 12.03
N SER A 22 -15.45 -11.66 12.08
CA SER A 22 -16.74 -12.24 12.49
C SER A 22 -17.67 -12.53 11.31
N ILE A 23 -17.33 -12.09 10.10
CA ILE A 23 -18.19 -12.20 8.91
C ILE A 23 -17.82 -13.46 8.12
N PRO A 24 -18.71 -14.47 8.01
CA PRO A 24 -18.47 -15.68 7.23
C PRO A 24 -18.34 -15.38 5.73
N SER A 25 -17.53 -16.17 5.04
CA SER A 25 -17.36 -16.13 3.58
C SER A 25 -16.75 -17.45 3.08
N ALA A 26 -16.72 -17.64 1.76
CA ALA A 26 -16.07 -18.81 1.15
C ALA A 26 -14.58 -18.93 1.53
N ASN A 27 -13.92 -17.81 1.80
CA ASN A 27 -12.49 -17.75 2.13
C ASN A 27 -12.23 -17.67 3.65
N TYR A 28 -13.26 -17.71 4.49
CA TYR A 28 -13.17 -17.40 5.93
C TYR A 28 -12.15 -18.27 6.67
N ASP A 29 -12.26 -19.60 6.57
CA ASP A 29 -11.39 -20.51 7.30
C ASP A 29 -9.91 -20.30 6.92
N SER A 30 -9.63 -20.18 5.63
CA SER A 30 -8.27 -19.90 5.13
C SER A 30 -7.74 -18.55 5.63
N TYR A 31 -8.60 -17.52 5.65
CA TYR A 31 -8.24 -16.18 6.11
C TYR A 31 -7.89 -16.17 7.61
N ILE A 32 -8.68 -16.87 8.44
CA ILE A 32 -8.44 -17.00 9.88
C ILE A 32 -7.20 -17.85 10.17
N GLU A 33 -7.03 -18.96 9.44
CA GLU A 33 -5.89 -19.86 9.63
C GLU A 33 -4.56 -19.17 9.30
N ASP A 34 -4.50 -18.43 8.19
CA ASP A 34 -3.29 -17.70 7.80
C ASP A 34 -2.98 -16.55 8.76
N LEU A 35 -4.00 -15.82 9.24
CA LEU A 35 -3.80 -14.83 10.30
C LEU A 35 -3.25 -15.47 11.59
N ASN A 36 -3.80 -16.62 11.99
CA ASN A 36 -3.30 -17.35 13.16
C ASN A 36 -1.83 -17.77 13.00
N LYS A 37 -1.43 -18.23 11.80
CA LYS A 37 -0.03 -18.54 11.49
C LYS A 37 0.87 -17.31 11.61
N ILE A 38 0.44 -16.17 11.07
CA ILE A 38 1.21 -14.91 11.17
C ILE A 38 1.41 -14.49 12.62
N ILE A 39 0.34 -14.49 13.42
CA ILE A 39 0.40 -14.09 14.82
C ILE A 39 1.36 -14.99 15.60
N ASN A 40 1.30 -16.30 15.38
CA ASN A 40 2.22 -17.24 16.01
C ASN A 40 3.69 -16.99 15.62
N LYS A 41 3.97 -16.70 14.34
CA LYS A 41 5.32 -16.31 13.89
C LYS A 41 5.77 -15.01 14.54
N LEU A 42 4.91 -14.00 14.60
CA LEU A 42 5.26 -12.70 15.18
C LEU A 42 5.51 -12.81 16.68
N LYS A 43 4.70 -13.60 17.41
CA LYS A 43 4.89 -13.89 18.83
C LYS A 43 6.25 -14.50 19.14
N ALA A 44 6.86 -15.23 18.19
CA ALA A 44 8.19 -15.80 18.36
C ALA A 44 9.33 -14.76 18.26
N VAL A 45 9.06 -13.57 17.71
CA VAL A 45 10.06 -12.53 17.43
C VAL A 45 9.72 -11.17 18.07
N THR A 46 8.72 -11.12 18.94
CA THR A 46 8.28 -9.90 19.63
C THR A 46 7.99 -10.17 21.10
N THR A 47 7.74 -9.12 21.88
CA THR A 47 7.39 -9.26 23.30
C THR A 47 5.92 -9.65 23.47
N GLU A 48 5.60 -10.33 24.58
CA GLU A 48 4.20 -10.65 24.90
C GLU A 48 3.31 -9.40 24.96
N TYR A 49 3.85 -8.28 25.44
CA TYR A 49 3.16 -7.00 25.47
C TYR A 49 2.78 -6.52 24.05
N LYS A 50 3.74 -6.45 23.13
CA LYS A 50 3.51 -6.03 21.73
C LYS A 50 2.55 -6.98 21.02
N ALA A 51 2.67 -8.28 21.24
CA ALA A 51 1.75 -9.28 20.68
C ALA A 51 0.32 -9.09 21.21
N LYS A 52 0.16 -8.87 22.52
CA LYS A 52 -1.15 -8.60 23.13
C LYS A 52 -1.75 -7.30 22.61
N GLU A 53 -0.95 -6.25 22.46
CA GLU A 53 -1.39 -4.98 21.90
C GLU A 53 -1.84 -5.12 20.43
N LEU A 54 -1.09 -5.86 19.62
CA LEU A 54 -1.49 -6.20 18.25
C LEU A 54 -2.86 -6.89 18.24
N ILE A 55 -3.06 -7.93 19.05
CA ILE A 55 -4.30 -8.71 19.06
C ILE A 55 -5.47 -7.89 19.62
N ASP A 56 -5.33 -7.34 20.82
CA ASP A 56 -6.44 -6.72 21.54
C ASP A 56 -6.84 -5.37 20.92
N LYS A 57 -5.84 -4.55 20.51
CA LYS A 57 -6.06 -3.18 20.05
C LYS A 57 -6.03 -3.02 18.54
N LYS A 58 -4.99 -3.53 17.86
CA LYS A 58 -4.80 -3.31 16.41
C LYS A 58 -5.71 -4.19 15.55
N LEU A 59 -5.75 -5.49 15.84
CA LEU A 59 -6.70 -6.45 15.29
C LEU A 59 -8.08 -6.40 15.97
N GLN A 60 -8.22 -5.60 17.02
CA GLN A 60 -9.48 -5.23 17.65
C GLN A 60 -10.31 -6.37 18.26
N PHE A 61 -9.63 -7.41 18.78
CA PHE A 61 -10.30 -8.51 19.49
C PHE A 61 -11.00 -8.08 20.79
N ASN A 62 -10.62 -6.94 21.35
CA ASN A 62 -11.17 -6.43 22.60
C ASN A 62 -11.57 -4.95 22.50
N THR A 63 -12.35 -4.60 21.47
CA THR A 63 -12.91 -3.24 21.32
C THR A 63 -14.43 -3.24 21.35
N LYS A 64 -15.01 -2.09 21.71
CA LYS A 64 -16.47 -1.88 21.74
C LYS A 64 -17.05 -1.54 20.37
N LYS A 65 -16.26 -0.92 19.51
CA LYS A 65 -16.65 -0.46 18.18
C LYS A 65 -15.55 -0.86 17.20
N PHE A 66 -15.95 -1.40 16.06
CA PHE A 66 -15.03 -1.74 14.99
C PHE A 66 -14.56 -0.47 14.27
N ASN A 67 -13.25 -0.25 14.25
CA ASN A 67 -12.58 0.75 13.43
C ASN A 67 -11.97 0.07 12.19
N GLU A 68 -12.72 0.07 11.09
CA GLU A 68 -12.32 -0.57 9.84
C GLU A 68 -10.95 -0.08 9.34
N ALA A 69 -10.69 1.23 9.37
CA ALA A 69 -9.43 1.81 8.90
C ALA A 69 -8.22 1.27 9.69
N GLN A 70 -8.34 1.13 11.02
CA GLN A 70 -7.29 0.58 11.85
C GLN A 70 -7.06 -0.92 11.60
N PHE A 71 -8.14 -1.69 11.44
CA PHE A 71 -8.03 -3.11 11.11
C PHE A 71 -7.33 -3.32 9.77
N ILE A 72 -7.70 -2.56 8.73
CA ILE A 72 -7.09 -2.70 7.41
C ILE A 72 -5.63 -2.23 7.41
N GLN A 73 -5.29 -1.13 8.09
CA GLN A 73 -3.89 -0.73 8.29
C GLN A 73 -3.08 -1.88 8.91
N THR A 74 -3.62 -2.51 9.95
CA THR A 74 -2.97 -3.64 10.63
C THR A 74 -2.84 -4.85 9.71
N ALA A 75 -3.88 -5.15 8.91
CA ALA A 75 -3.84 -6.23 7.95
C ALA A 75 -2.76 -5.99 6.88
N CYS A 76 -2.64 -4.74 6.41
CA CYS A 76 -1.60 -4.34 5.47
C CYS A 76 -0.19 -4.52 6.02
N GLU A 77 0.06 -4.10 7.27
CA GLU A 77 1.33 -4.33 7.97
C GLU A 77 1.66 -5.82 8.04
N LEU A 78 0.72 -6.65 8.52
CA LEU A 78 0.92 -8.08 8.72
C LEU A 78 1.16 -8.84 7.40
N THR A 79 0.43 -8.51 6.34
CA THR A 79 0.64 -9.10 5.01
C THR A 79 2.01 -8.73 4.45
N SER A 80 2.45 -7.48 4.65
CA SER A 80 3.77 -7.00 4.19
C SER A 80 4.94 -7.73 4.85
N MET A 81 4.76 -8.26 6.07
CA MET A 81 5.81 -8.98 6.81
C MET A 81 5.71 -10.51 6.76
N ASN A 82 4.55 -11.09 6.41
CA ASN A 82 4.28 -12.53 6.61
C ASN A 82 5.35 -13.46 5.99
N GLU A 83 5.69 -13.23 4.73
CA GLU A 83 6.65 -14.09 4.03
C GLU A 83 8.08 -13.89 4.57
N LEU A 84 8.42 -12.68 4.99
CA LEU A 84 9.70 -12.35 5.61
C LEU A 84 9.86 -12.98 7.00
N LEU A 85 8.79 -13.05 7.80
CA LEU A 85 8.78 -13.74 9.10
C LEU A 85 9.09 -15.24 9.02
N SER A 86 8.95 -15.83 7.83
CA SER A 86 9.13 -17.27 7.61
C SER A 86 10.53 -17.63 7.13
N ARG A 87 11.39 -16.64 6.91
CA ARG A 87 12.72 -16.81 6.34
C ARG A 87 13.77 -17.01 7.43
N ASN A 88 14.56 -18.06 7.29
CA ASN A 88 15.64 -18.39 8.23
C ASN A 88 16.93 -17.60 7.99
N ASP A 89 17.08 -16.99 6.81
CA ASP A 89 18.22 -16.15 6.43
C ASP A 89 18.05 -14.67 6.82
N ILE A 90 16.95 -14.35 7.52
CA ILE A 90 16.57 -13.01 7.94
C ILE A 90 16.52 -12.90 9.46
N SER A 91 17.13 -11.84 10.01
CA SER A 91 16.82 -11.34 11.35
C SER A 91 15.71 -10.30 11.24
N PHE A 92 14.57 -10.55 11.87
CA PHE A 92 13.39 -9.69 11.84
C PHE A 92 13.23 -8.91 13.14
N ASN A 93 12.87 -7.62 13.05
CA ASN A 93 12.49 -6.81 14.21
C ASN A 93 11.13 -6.16 13.99
N TYR A 94 10.19 -6.38 14.91
CA TYR A 94 8.86 -5.77 14.90
C TYR A 94 8.86 -4.45 15.69
N GLU A 95 8.37 -3.38 15.09
CA GLU A 95 8.29 -2.04 15.71
C GLU A 95 9.64 -1.61 16.30
N GLU A 96 10.63 -1.40 15.43
CA GLU A 96 11.97 -0.97 15.83
C GLU A 96 12.08 0.56 15.87
N GLN A 97 12.63 1.12 16.96
CA GLN A 97 12.95 2.54 17.06
C GLN A 97 14.29 2.84 16.37
N VAL A 98 14.27 2.92 15.04
CA VAL A 98 15.46 3.31 14.27
C VAL A 98 15.85 4.77 14.56
N THR A 99 14.85 5.64 14.69
CA THR A 99 15.02 7.02 15.17
C THR A 99 14.01 7.28 16.29
N PRO A 100 14.40 7.13 17.56
CA PRO A 100 13.49 7.38 18.69
C PRO A 100 12.88 8.79 18.64
N PRO A 101 11.64 8.97 19.10
CA PRO A 101 10.81 8.02 19.84
C PRO A 101 9.85 7.19 18.96
N GLN A 102 9.93 7.29 17.64
CA GLN A 102 8.95 6.69 16.75
C GLN A 102 9.47 5.36 16.17
N ASP A 103 8.58 4.37 16.12
CA ASP A 103 8.84 3.06 15.55
C ASP A 103 8.49 3.05 14.05
N ILE A 104 9.35 2.42 13.25
CA ILE A 104 8.95 1.89 11.93
C ILE A 104 8.17 0.59 12.14
N ASP A 105 7.36 0.18 11.17
CA ASP A 105 6.52 -1.01 11.34
C ASP A 105 7.35 -2.30 11.49
N PHE A 106 8.41 -2.44 10.69
CA PHE A 106 9.39 -3.51 10.88
C PHE A 106 10.75 -3.20 10.22
N SER A 107 11.77 -3.94 10.63
CA SER A 107 13.04 -4.02 9.92
C SER A 107 13.45 -5.46 9.72
N ILE A 108 14.27 -5.67 8.68
CA ILE A 108 14.94 -6.93 8.44
C ILE A 108 16.43 -6.71 8.26
N LYS A 109 17.23 -7.66 8.70
CA LYS A 109 18.64 -7.77 8.36
C LYS A 109 18.87 -9.09 7.63
N ILE A 110 19.45 -9.02 6.45
CA ILE A 110 19.77 -10.16 5.60
C ILE A 110 21.19 -9.97 5.07
N LYS A 111 22.05 -10.97 5.29
CA LYS A 111 23.50 -10.85 5.07
C LYS A 111 24.02 -9.58 5.81
N ASN A 112 24.65 -8.66 5.07
CA ASN A 112 25.17 -7.40 5.59
C ASN A 112 24.26 -6.20 5.31
N ARG A 113 23.02 -6.41 4.88
CA ARG A 113 22.08 -5.34 4.54
C ARG A 113 20.95 -5.20 5.55
N LYS A 114 20.58 -3.96 5.89
CA LYS A 114 19.40 -3.67 6.71
C LYS A 114 18.33 -2.98 5.88
N ILE A 115 17.09 -3.44 5.99
CA ILE A 115 15.95 -2.79 5.36
C ILE A 115 14.99 -2.33 6.44
N ASN A 116 14.66 -1.05 6.41
CA ASN A 116 13.69 -0.42 7.29
C ASN A 116 12.40 -0.18 6.51
N VAL A 117 11.27 -0.60 7.04
CA VAL A 117 9.99 -0.55 6.32
C VAL A 117 8.94 0.20 7.15
N GLU A 118 8.32 1.18 6.51
CA GLU A 118 7.10 1.83 6.96
C GLU A 118 5.97 1.47 6.00
N VAL A 119 4.80 1.11 6.52
CA VAL A 119 3.60 0.72 5.79
C VAL A 119 2.51 1.75 6.03
N LYS A 120 1.94 2.28 4.95
CA LYS A 120 0.84 3.25 4.99
C LYS A 120 -0.35 2.74 4.21
N CYS A 121 -1.48 2.69 4.90
CA CYS A 121 -2.79 2.43 4.34
C CYS A 121 -3.59 3.74 4.27
N PRO A 122 -3.91 4.25 3.07
CA PRO A 122 -4.85 5.35 2.93
C PRO A 122 -6.25 4.96 3.41
N SER A 123 -7.01 5.96 3.84
CA SER A 123 -8.41 5.81 4.21
C SER A 123 -9.26 6.11 2.98
N TYR A 124 -9.99 5.12 2.49
CA TYR A 124 -10.86 5.22 1.32
C TYR A 124 -12.34 5.31 1.69
N GLN A 125 -12.65 5.90 2.84
CA GLN A 125 -14.05 6.09 3.23
C GLN A 125 -14.78 6.84 2.10
N PRO A 126 -15.98 6.39 1.70
CA PRO A 126 -16.74 7.05 0.65
C PRO A 126 -17.09 8.45 1.14
N GLU A 127 -16.36 9.46 0.68
CA GLU A 127 -16.48 10.81 1.25
C GLU A 127 -17.80 11.49 0.87
N ASN A 128 -18.53 11.06 -0.16
CA ASN A 128 -19.87 11.58 -0.46
C ASN A 128 -20.70 10.59 -1.31
N LYS A 129 -22.04 10.60 -1.12
CA LYS A 129 -23.02 9.80 -1.87
C LYS A 129 -23.66 10.61 -3.00
N GLU A 130 -22.89 11.43 -3.71
CA GLU A 130 -23.42 12.18 -4.86
C GLU A 130 -23.45 11.33 -6.13
N ASP A 131 -24.21 11.75 -7.13
CA ASP A 131 -24.44 10.97 -8.37
C ASP A 131 -23.17 10.78 -9.21
N ILE A 132 -22.28 11.78 -9.22
CA ILE A 132 -21.03 11.76 -9.98
C ILE A 132 -19.88 12.29 -9.12
N THR A 133 -18.75 11.58 -9.12
CA THR A 133 -17.51 12.05 -8.49
C THR A 133 -16.46 12.39 -9.54
N LEU A 134 -16.03 13.65 -9.58
CA LEU A 134 -14.87 14.09 -10.37
C LEU A 134 -13.58 13.92 -9.57
N LYS A 135 -12.58 13.32 -10.20
CA LYS A 135 -11.25 13.12 -9.62
C LYS A 135 -10.19 13.67 -10.56
N SER A 136 -9.23 14.41 -10.02
CA SER A 136 -8.03 14.77 -10.78
C SER A 136 -7.05 13.60 -10.80
N VAL A 137 -6.47 13.36 -11.98
CA VAL A 137 -5.41 12.38 -12.17
C VAL A 137 -4.08 13.13 -12.20
N GLY A 138 -3.23 12.89 -11.19
CA GLY A 138 -1.99 13.65 -10.98
C GLY A 138 -2.22 15.08 -10.47
N ARG A 139 -1.17 15.90 -10.56
CA ARG A 139 -1.17 17.29 -10.11
C ARG A 139 -1.29 18.26 -11.28
N ILE A 140 -2.13 19.27 -11.13
CA ILE A 140 -2.34 20.33 -12.12
C ILE A 140 -1.73 21.62 -11.56
N LYS A 141 -0.75 22.17 -12.29
CA LYS A 141 0.04 23.34 -11.86
C LYS A 141 -0.81 24.62 -11.81
N ASP A 142 -1.70 24.78 -12.78
CA ASP A 142 -2.59 25.94 -12.90
C ASP A 142 -3.93 25.67 -12.20
N ARG A 143 -4.05 26.13 -10.95
CA ARG A 143 -5.28 26.00 -10.18
C ARG A 143 -6.43 26.81 -10.76
N VAL A 144 -6.16 27.96 -11.38
CA VAL A 144 -7.22 28.80 -11.96
C VAL A 144 -7.82 28.11 -13.18
N ALA A 145 -6.98 27.53 -14.04
CA ALA A 145 -7.46 26.72 -15.17
C ALA A 145 -8.23 25.47 -14.71
N LEU A 146 -7.78 24.82 -13.63
CA LEU A 146 -8.48 23.68 -13.04
C LEU A 146 -9.85 24.08 -12.51
N ASP A 147 -9.93 25.13 -11.69
CA ASP A 147 -11.18 25.60 -11.09
C ASP A 147 -12.18 26.02 -12.18
N ASN A 148 -11.71 26.67 -13.24
CA ASN A 148 -12.54 27.02 -14.40
C ASN A 148 -13.04 25.77 -15.16
N THR A 149 -12.19 24.75 -15.30
CA THR A 149 -12.56 23.49 -15.97
C THR A 149 -13.58 22.71 -15.14
N ILE A 150 -13.33 22.58 -13.84
CA ILE A 150 -14.25 21.97 -12.88
C ILE A 150 -15.60 22.68 -12.92
N LYS A 151 -15.62 24.01 -12.87
CA LYS A 151 -16.86 24.79 -12.94
C LYS A 151 -17.65 24.50 -14.21
N LYS A 152 -16.99 24.49 -15.38
CA LYS A 152 -17.65 24.15 -16.66
C LYS A 152 -18.25 22.74 -16.65
N ILE A 153 -17.54 21.76 -16.10
CA ILE A 153 -18.03 20.38 -16.01
C ILE A 153 -19.21 20.29 -15.03
N SER A 154 -19.10 20.96 -13.87
CA SER A 154 -20.17 21.06 -12.88
C SER A 154 -21.44 21.67 -13.49
N ASP A 155 -21.34 22.79 -14.19
CA ASP A 155 -22.48 23.48 -14.81
C ASP A 155 -23.23 22.55 -15.81
N ILE A 156 -22.49 21.75 -16.59
CA ILE A 156 -23.06 20.79 -17.55
C ILE A 156 -23.79 19.65 -16.82
N ILE A 157 -23.17 19.08 -15.80
CA ILE A 157 -23.70 17.92 -15.07
C ILE A 157 -24.91 18.32 -14.22
N GLU A 158 -24.84 19.45 -13.52
CA GLU A 158 -25.95 19.98 -12.73
C GLU A 158 -27.13 20.38 -13.62
N GLY A 159 -26.86 20.89 -14.84
CA GLY A 159 -27.87 21.11 -15.87
C GLY A 159 -28.62 19.85 -16.31
N SER A 160 -28.05 18.65 -16.08
CA SER A 160 -28.71 17.36 -16.31
C SER A 160 -29.48 16.82 -15.09
N GLY A 161 -29.56 17.59 -14.00
CA GLY A 161 -30.24 17.21 -12.75
C GLY A 161 -29.44 16.27 -11.86
N LYS A 162 -28.16 16.02 -12.16
CA LYS A 162 -27.25 15.20 -11.37
C LYS A 162 -26.37 16.06 -10.47
N LYS A 163 -26.05 15.57 -9.28
CA LYS A 163 -25.12 16.24 -8.37
C LYS A 163 -23.69 15.77 -8.58
N ILE A 164 -22.76 16.69 -8.37
CA ILE A 164 -21.34 16.46 -8.57
C ILE A 164 -20.56 16.64 -7.26
N CYS A 165 -19.67 15.70 -6.98
CA CYS A 165 -18.68 15.81 -5.92
C CYS A 165 -17.29 15.92 -6.53
N ILE A 166 -16.49 16.88 -6.09
CA ILE A 166 -15.09 17.00 -6.49
C ILE A 166 -14.24 16.35 -5.39
N GLU A 167 -13.61 15.21 -5.71
CA GLU A 167 -12.71 14.54 -4.79
C GLU A 167 -11.37 15.29 -4.74
N LYS A 168 -10.88 15.55 -3.52
CA LYS A 168 -9.57 16.15 -3.33
C LYS A 168 -8.46 15.18 -3.73
N SER A 169 -7.43 15.71 -4.37
CA SER A 169 -6.21 14.94 -4.66
C SER A 169 -5.56 14.44 -3.36
N MET A 170 -5.02 13.22 -3.39
CA MET A 170 -4.30 12.60 -2.28
C MET A 170 -2.77 12.85 -2.34
N ASP A 171 -2.31 13.76 -3.21
CA ASP A 171 -0.89 14.13 -3.34
C ASP A 171 -0.30 14.64 -2.01
N ASN A 172 -1.04 15.47 -1.28
CA ASN A 172 -0.64 15.94 0.05
C ASN A 172 -0.59 14.81 1.07
N LYS A 173 -1.43 13.78 0.92
CA LYS A 173 -1.40 12.60 1.79
C LYS A 173 -0.12 11.80 1.55
N LEU A 174 0.29 11.60 0.30
CA LEU A 174 1.55 10.95 -0.02
C LEU A 174 2.75 11.72 0.54
N LYS A 175 2.75 13.04 0.40
CA LYS A 175 3.74 13.91 1.06
C LYS A 175 3.77 13.67 2.56
N ASP A 176 2.62 13.65 3.23
CA ASP A 176 2.56 13.46 4.68
C ASP A 176 3.07 12.07 5.10
N TYR A 177 2.84 11.04 4.27
CA TYR A 177 3.41 9.70 4.47
C TYR A 177 4.93 9.68 4.34
N LEU A 178 5.46 10.30 3.28
CA LEU A 178 6.89 10.43 3.07
C LEU A 178 7.56 11.19 4.24
N LYS A 179 6.98 12.31 4.67
CA LYS A 179 7.45 13.06 5.85
C LYS A 179 7.31 12.27 7.15
N SER A 180 6.27 11.44 7.27
CA SER A 180 6.12 10.54 8.42
C SER A 180 7.20 9.48 8.45
N ALA A 181 7.50 8.86 7.30
CA ALA A 181 8.57 7.88 7.19
C ALA A 181 9.93 8.54 7.47
N GLN A 182 10.22 9.70 6.87
CA GLN A 182 11.44 10.50 7.11
C GLN A 182 11.79 10.64 8.59
N ARG A 183 10.78 10.92 9.45
CA ARG A 183 10.99 11.12 10.89
C ARG A 183 11.36 9.83 11.64
N LYS A 184 10.93 8.68 11.15
CA LYS A 184 11.16 7.36 11.74
C LYS A 184 12.46 6.72 11.23
N LEU A 185 12.81 7.02 9.98
CA LEU A 185 13.96 6.47 9.28
C LEU A 185 15.25 7.24 9.57
N LYS A 186 16.38 6.53 9.56
CA LYS A 186 17.73 7.13 9.55
C LYS A 186 18.21 7.32 8.11
N ASN A 187 19.24 8.14 7.90
CA ASN A 187 19.91 8.18 6.59
C ASN A 187 20.50 6.79 6.28
N SER A 188 20.09 6.22 5.15
CA SER A 188 20.65 4.95 4.66
C SER A 188 22.06 5.15 4.12
N ASN A 189 22.95 4.20 4.40
CA ASN A 189 24.23 4.05 3.68
C ASN A 189 24.07 3.03 2.53
N GLU A 190 25.16 2.65 1.87
CA GLU A 190 25.11 1.69 0.75
C GLU A 190 24.50 0.33 1.13
N SER A 191 24.65 -0.11 2.37
CA SER A 191 24.13 -1.38 2.89
C SER A 191 22.74 -1.28 3.52
N ASP A 192 22.21 -0.07 3.72
CA ASP A 192 20.91 0.15 4.30
C ASP A 192 19.90 0.54 3.21
N THR A 193 18.63 0.22 3.39
CA THR A 193 17.57 0.64 2.47
C THR A 193 16.31 0.97 3.24
N ASN A 194 15.70 2.09 2.92
CA ASN A 194 14.46 2.53 3.53
C ASN A 194 13.31 2.46 2.53
N ILE A 195 12.25 1.75 2.89
CA ILE A 195 11.10 1.49 2.01
C ILE A 195 9.83 2.04 2.66
N LEU A 196 9.06 2.79 1.89
CA LEU A 196 7.68 3.13 2.21
C LEU A 196 6.75 2.25 1.38
N ILE A 197 5.93 1.43 2.02
CA ILE A 197 4.86 0.67 1.37
C ILE A 197 3.57 1.49 1.42
N VAL A 198 2.88 1.63 0.29
CA VAL A 198 1.57 2.30 0.20
C VAL A 198 0.53 1.30 -0.32
N CYS A 199 -0.48 1.01 0.49
CA CYS A 199 -1.50 -0.01 0.21
C CYS A 199 -2.71 0.61 -0.48
N CYS A 200 -2.77 0.49 -1.80
CA CYS A 200 -3.75 1.07 -2.71
C CYS A 200 -5.05 0.27 -2.80
N ASP A 201 -6.16 0.96 -3.09
CA ASP A 201 -7.49 0.35 -3.17
C ASP A 201 -7.80 -0.36 -4.48
N ASN A 202 -7.53 0.28 -5.61
CA ASN A 202 -7.80 -0.29 -6.93
C ASN A 202 -6.77 0.19 -7.95
N ALA A 203 -6.84 -0.32 -9.19
CA ALA A 203 -5.87 0.02 -10.23
C ALA A 203 -5.81 1.53 -10.53
N ILE A 204 -6.96 2.21 -10.57
CA ILE A 204 -7.05 3.66 -10.78
C ILE A 204 -6.44 4.41 -9.59
N ASP A 205 -6.67 3.94 -8.38
CA ASP A 205 -6.04 4.50 -7.20
C ASP A 205 -4.51 4.34 -7.23
N MET A 206 -4.00 3.12 -7.50
CA MET A 206 -2.56 2.86 -7.64
C MET A 206 -1.91 3.74 -8.71
N MET A 207 -2.59 3.93 -9.84
CA MET A 207 -2.20 4.86 -10.90
C MET A 207 -2.10 6.31 -10.40
N ARG A 208 -3.04 6.78 -9.57
CA ARG A 208 -2.95 8.12 -8.96
C ARG A 208 -1.74 8.22 -8.04
N TRP A 209 -1.47 7.22 -7.20
CA TRP A 209 -0.28 7.20 -6.35
C TRP A 209 1.01 7.25 -7.17
N PHE A 210 1.08 6.51 -8.27
CA PHE A 210 2.20 6.58 -9.22
C PHE A 210 2.38 8.01 -9.77
N LEU A 211 1.30 8.66 -10.19
CA LEU A 211 1.37 10.03 -10.72
C LEU A 211 1.69 11.08 -9.65
N TYR A 212 1.39 10.82 -8.37
CA TYR A 212 1.85 11.68 -7.28
C TYR A 212 3.36 11.57 -7.06
N LEU A 213 3.97 10.43 -7.39
CA LEU A 213 5.42 10.25 -7.37
C LEU A 213 6.09 10.85 -8.62
N HIS A 214 5.59 10.51 -9.81
CA HIS A 214 6.32 10.73 -11.07
C HIS A 214 5.62 11.65 -12.09
N GLY A 215 4.37 12.03 -11.84
CA GLY A 215 3.64 12.95 -12.71
C GLY A 215 4.18 14.37 -12.65
N SER A 216 3.46 15.32 -13.25
CA SER A 216 3.87 16.73 -13.25
C SER A 216 4.07 17.26 -11.83
N GLN A 217 5.29 17.74 -11.55
CA GLN A 217 5.73 18.17 -10.20
C GLN A 217 5.60 17.07 -9.12
N GLY A 218 5.61 15.79 -9.50
CA GLY A 218 5.55 14.67 -8.56
C GLY A 218 6.71 14.67 -7.57
N LEU A 219 6.51 14.00 -6.43
CA LEU A 219 7.44 14.02 -5.30
C LEU A 219 8.83 13.46 -5.64
N PHE A 220 8.94 12.56 -6.62
CA PHE A 220 10.22 11.97 -7.08
C PHE A 220 10.75 12.65 -8.36
N THR A 221 10.30 13.87 -8.65
CA THR A 221 10.78 14.69 -9.78
C THR A 221 11.61 15.88 -9.28
N GLU A 222 12.51 16.38 -10.12
CA GLU A 222 13.33 17.56 -9.81
C GLU A 222 12.48 18.81 -9.50
N ASN A 223 11.29 18.90 -10.08
CA ASN A 223 10.36 20.02 -9.91
C ASN A 223 9.23 19.71 -8.91
N SER A 224 9.51 18.86 -7.92
CA SER A 224 8.57 18.47 -6.87
C SER A 224 7.89 19.70 -6.25
N PHE A 225 6.62 19.56 -5.88
CA PHE A 225 5.88 20.61 -5.18
C PHE A 225 6.26 20.76 -3.70
N VAL A 226 7.21 19.96 -3.21
CA VAL A 226 7.73 19.94 -1.84
C VAL A 226 9.24 19.81 -1.92
N ASP A 227 9.96 20.45 -0.99
CA ASP A 227 11.41 20.28 -0.91
C ASP A 227 11.75 18.83 -0.56
N ARG A 228 12.61 18.21 -1.38
CA ARG A 228 13.07 16.83 -1.21
C ARG A 228 13.74 16.58 0.14
N ILE A 229 14.35 17.60 0.75
CA ILE A 229 14.99 17.49 2.08
C ILE A 229 13.97 17.02 3.14
N GLU A 230 12.68 17.25 2.92
CA GLU A 230 11.62 16.80 3.82
C GLU A 230 11.36 15.28 3.78
N TYR A 231 11.87 14.56 2.78
CA TYR A 231 11.60 13.12 2.59
C TYR A 231 12.71 12.30 1.89
N ASN A 232 13.92 12.86 1.75
CA ASN A 232 15.04 12.22 1.06
C ASN A 232 15.66 11.00 1.78
N ARG A 233 15.15 10.56 2.93
CA ARG A 233 15.54 9.28 3.55
C ARG A 233 14.76 8.10 3.02
N VAL A 234 13.67 8.32 2.29
CA VAL A 234 12.91 7.22 1.66
C VAL A 234 13.59 6.87 0.34
N ASP A 235 14.11 5.65 0.24
CA ASP A 235 14.87 5.17 -0.93
C ASP A 235 13.96 4.54 -1.98
N TYR A 236 12.93 3.84 -1.53
CA TYR A 236 11.95 3.20 -2.41
C TYR A 236 10.52 3.41 -1.90
N VAL A 237 9.59 3.47 -2.85
CA VAL A 237 8.15 3.34 -2.56
C VAL A 237 7.62 2.09 -3.26
N LEU A 238 6.98 1.21 -2.49
CA LEU A 238 6.26 0.06 -2.99
C LEU A 238 4.77 0.37 -3.01
N LEU A 239 4.17 0.49 -4.20
CA LEU A 239 2.72 0.54 -4.34
C LEU A 239 2.18 -0.89 -4.38
N THR A 240 1.14 -1.18 -3.61
CA THR A 240 0.62 -2.55 -3.51
C THR A 240 -0.90 -2.57 -3.35
N ASN A 241 -1.59 -3.59 -3.89
CA ASN A 241 -3.04 -3.74 -3.73
C ASN A 241 -3.48 -4.43 -2.42
N ILE A 242 -2.63 -4.51 -1.39
CA ILE A 242 -2.99 -5.20 -0.13
C ILE A 242 -4.26 -4.64 0.52
N PHE A 243 -4.52 -3.32 0.46
CA PHE A 243 -5.78 -2.76 0.96
C PHE A 243 -6.97 -3.44 0.27
N HIS A 244 -6.93 -3.52 -1.07
CA HIS A 244 -7.96 -4.16 -1.87
C HIS A 244 -8.28 -5.57 -1.38
N ARG A 245 -7.22 -6.35 -1.11
CA ARG A 245 -7.34 -7.76 -0.72
C ARG A 245 -8.02 -7.90 0.63
N HIS A 246 -7.76 -7.01 1.58
CA HIS A 246 -8.38 -7.11 2.90
C HIS A 246 -9.73 -6.41 3.00
N ASN A 247 -9.92 -5.29 2.29
CA ASN A 247 -11.13 -4.49 2.33
C ASN A 247 -12.34 -5.31 1.87
N LYS A 248 -13.24 -5.59 2.82
CA LYS A 248 -14.38 -6.48 2.67
C LYS A 248 -14.02 -7.78 1.94
N TYR A 249 -12.95 -8.44 2.37
CA TYR A 249 -12.48 -9.69 1.73
C TYR A 249 -13.59 -10.75 1.57
N PHE A 250 -14.59 -10.74 2.46
CA PHE A 250 -15.76 -11.61 2.43
C PHE A 250 -16.70 -11.37 1.23
N ASP A 251 -16.62 -10.22 0.56
CA ASP A 251 -17.40 -9.89 -0.64
C ASP A 251 -16.78 -10.44 -1.93
N ASN A 252 -15.53 -10.92 -1.91
CA ASN A 252 -14.81 -11.35 -3.11
C ASN A 252 -14.31 -12.80 -2.97
N THR A 253 -14.87 -13.70 -3.77
CA THR A 253 -14.51 -15.12 -3.77
C THR A 253 -13.36 -15.46 -4.70
N ILE A 254 -12.98 -14.56 -5.61
CA ILE A 254 -11.89 -14.76 -6.59
C ILE A 254 -10.54 -14.59 -5.91
N ILE A 255 -10.44 -13.65 -4.97
CA ILE A 255 -9.20 -13.39 -4.23
C ILE A 255 -9.01 -14.47 -3.16
N THR A 256 -7.86 -15.14 -3.18
CA THR A 256 -7.43 -16.09 -2.14
C THR A 256 -6.05 -15.67 -1.61
N ASP A 257 -5.51 -16.37 -0.62
CA ASP A 257 -4.16 -16.09 -0.07
C ASP A 257 -3.99 -14.61 0.34
N HIS A 258 -5.02 -14.02 0.96
CA HIS A 258 -5.09 -12.59 1.31
C HIS A 258 -3.88 -12.07 2.08
N TRP A 259 -3.26 -12.95 2.87
CA TRP A 259 -2.15 -12.64 3.75
C TRP A 259 -0.76 -12.83 3.13
N LYS A 260 -0.64 -13.09 1.82
CA LYS A 260 0.64 -13.27 1.11
C LYS A 260 0.98 -12.04 0.26
N LEU A 261 2.12 -11.41 0.54
CA LEU A 261 2.61 -10.28 -0.27
C LEU A 261 2.89 -10.71 -1.72
N SER A 262 3.45 -11.89 -1.94
CA SER A 262 3.70 -12.47 -3.26
C SER A 262 2.45 -12.67 -4.12
N LYS A 263 1.26 -12.71 -3.48
CA LYS A 263 -0.04 -12.80 -4.14
C LYS A 263 -0.70 -11.43 -4.35
N SER A 264 -0.02 -10.36 -3.95
CA SER A 264 -0.48 -8.98 -4.17
C SER A 264 0.18 -8.40 -5.41
N PHE A 265 -0.51 -7.49 -6.11
CA PHE A 265 0.08 -6.72 -7.19
C PHE A 265 0.94 -5.62 -6.58
N ASN A 266 2.25 -5.75 -6.73
CA ASN A 266 3.25 -4.84 -6.15
C ASN A 266 4.07 -4.18 -7.26
N LEU A 267 4.27 -2.87 -7.17
CA LEU A 267 5.10 -2.07 -8.07
C LEU A 267 6.08 -1.24 -7.23
N LEU A 268 7.38 -1.54 -7.38
CA LEU A 268 8.47 -0.90 -6.65
C LEU A 268 9.06 0.24 -7.48
N TYR A 269 9.17 1.42 -6.88
CA TYR A 269 9.67 2.63 -7.51
C TYR A 269 10.85 3.23 -6.72
N PRO A 270 12.02 3.43 -7.35
CA PRO A 270 13.15 4.07 -6.71
C PRO A 270 12.96 5.58 -6.61
N ASN A 271 13.21 6.14 -5.42
CA ASN A 271 13.43 7.57 -5.26
C ASN A 271 14.85 7.89 -5.69
N LYS A 272 15.05 8.24 -6.97
CA LYS A 272 16.38 8.60 -7.51
C LYS A 272 17.00 9.83 -6.82
N LEU A 273 16.17 10.60 -6.10
CA LEU A 273 16.56 11.82 -5.40
C LEU A 273 16.68 11.63 -3.87
N SER A 274 16.65 10.38 -3.38
CA SER A 274 16.98 10.09 -1.98
C SER A 274 18.46 10.36 -1.73
N SER A 275 18.82 10.71 -0.50
CA SER A 275 20.21 10.98 -0.10
C SER A 275 21.14 9.83 -0.47
N ARG A 276 20.68 8.59 -0.30
CA ARG A 276 21.42 7.39 -0.66
C ARG A 276 21.50 7.18 -2.17
N ASN A 277 20.36 7.24 -2.87
CA ASN A 277 20.29 6.86 -4.28
C ASN A 277 20.96 7.87 -5.22
N ILE A 278 21.15 9.12 -4.78
CA ILE A 278 21.97 10.12 -5.50
C ILE A 278 23.45 9.68 -5.53
N GLU A 279 23.94 9.10 -4.44
CA GLU A 279 25.35 8.72 -4.28
C GLU A 279 25.63 7.29 -4.77
N HIS A 280 24.62 6.42 -4.77
CA HIS A 280 24.76 5.00 -5.07
C HIS A 280 24.85 4.74 -6.59
N LYS A 281 25.98 4.20 -7.05
CA LYS A 281 26.26 3.98 -8.48
C LYS A 281 25.68 2.69 -9.06
N ASP A 282 25.36 1.69 -8.23
CA ASP A 282 24.80 0.40 -8.67
C ASP A 282 23.28 0.32 -8.39
N CYS A 283 22.51 1.13 -9.12
CA CYS A 283 21.06 1.17 -8.98
C CYS A 283 20.38 -0.15 -9.39
N ASN A 284 20.98 -0.94 -10.28
CA ASN A 284 20.34 -2.13 -10.83
C ASN A 284 20.48 -3.33 -9.88
N GLY A 285 21.67 -3.61 -9.37
CA GLY A 285 21.88 -4.70 -8.41
C GLY A 285 21.11 -4.49 -7.11
N ASP A 286 20.94 -3.24 -6.69
CA ASP A 286 20.14 -2.90 -5.52
C ASP A 286 18.63 -3.07 -5.74
N LEU A 287 18.12 -2.64 -6.89
CA LEU A 287 16.71 -2.83 -7.25
C LEU A 287 16.36 -4.32 -7.36
N ASP A 288 17.23 -5.13 -7.97
CA ASP A 288 17.03 -6.58 -8.06
C ASP A 288 16.98 -7.21 -6.66
N PHE A 289 17.92 -6.84 -5.78
CA PHE A 289 17.94 -7.33 -4.40
C PHE A 289 16.67 -6.97 -3.61
N VAL A 290 16.19 -5.72 -3.71
CA VAL A 290 14.94 -5.32 -3.05
C VAL A 290 13.75 -6.04 -3.68
N SER A 291 13.77 -6.26 -4.99
CA SER A 291 12.70 -6.99 -5.71
C SER A 291 12.60 -8.46 -5.32
N ASP A 292 13.72 -9.10 -4.98
CA ASP A 292 13.74 -10.48 -4.48
C ASP A 292 13.11 -10.60 -3.07
N LEU A 293 13.14 -9.53 -2.29
CA LEU A 293 12.56 -9.48 -0.94
C LEU A 293 11.09 -9.08 -0.96
N PHE A 294 10.72 -8.19 -1.88
CA PHE A 294 9.36 -7.72 -2.09
C PHE A 294 8.96 -8.10 -3.51
N PRO A 295 8.36 -9.31 -3.68
CA PRO A 295 7.99 -9.81 -5.00
C PRO A 295 7.15 -8.76 -5.71
N ASN A 296 7.64 -8.25 -6.85
CA ASN A 296 6.96 -7.19 -7.58
C ASN A 296 6.87 -7.51 -9.06
N TYR A 297 5.96 -6.81 -9.70
CA TYR A 297 5.64 -6.98 -11.11
C TYR A 297 6.18 -5.81 -11.95
N SER A 298 7.13 -5.04 -11.40
CA SER A 298 7.65 -3.84 -12.08
C SER A 298 8.29 -4.19 -13.42
N ARG A 299 9.01 -5.31 -13.52
CA ARG A 299 9.64 -5.74 -14.79
C ARG A 299 8.59 -6.14 -15.82
N GLN A 300 7.61 -6.97 -15.43
CA GLN A 300 6.51 -7.40 -16.29
C GLN A 300 5.68 -6.21 -16.76
N PHE A 301 5.47 -5.23 -15.88
CA PHE A 301 4.79 -3.98 -16.22
C PHE A 301 5.59 -3.18 -17.24
N VAL A 302 6.91 -3.01 -17.05
CA VAL A 302 7.78 -2.33 -18.04
C VAL A 302 7.83 -3.08 -19.37
N GLU A 303 7.87 -4.41 -19.36
CA GLU A 303 7.80 -5.24 -20.58
C GLU A 303 6.49 -5.03 -21.33
N TYR A 304 5.37 -4.98 -20.61
CA TYR A 304 4.06 -4.64 -21.18
C TYR A 304 4.06 -3.24 -21.82
N LEU A 305 4.58 -2.23 -21.13
CA LEU A 305 4.68 -0.86 -21.67
C LEU A 305 5.50 -0.78 -22.96
N ASN A 306 6.50 -1.65 -23.11
CA ASN A 306 7.36 -1.68 -24.30
C ASN A 306 6.80 -2.53 -25.44
N ASN A 307 5.74 -3.31 -25.20
CA ASN A 307 5.14 -4.17 -26.21
C ASN A 307 4.16 -3.37 -27.09
N LYS A 308 4.62 -2.97 -28.28
CA LYS A 308 3.80 -2.22 -29.25
C LYS A 308 2.54 -2.94 -29.72
N ASN A 309 2.45 -4.27 -29.57
CA ASN A 309 1.25 -5.04 -29.90
C ASN A 309 0.17 -4.96 -28.81
N ASP A 310 0.55 -4.52 -27.61
CA ASP A 310 -0.33 -4.34 -26.46
C ASP A 310 -0.75 -2.88 -26.26
N ASP A 311 -0.33 -1.97 -27.15
CA ASP A 311 -0.77 -0.58 -27.15
C ASP A 311 -2.09 -0.45 -27.93
N PRO A 312 -3.24 -0.26 -27.26
CA PRO A 312 -4.52 -0.13 -27.94
C PRO A 312 -4.65 1.17 -28.74
N THR A 313 -3.68 2.09 -28.66
CA THR A 313 -3.76 3.41 -29.29
C THR A 313 -2.37 3.93 -29.63
N GLU A 314 -1.97 3.92 -30.90
CA GLU A 314 -0.68 4.46 -31.40
C GLU A 314 -0.38 5.95 -31.00
N ASN A 315 -1.27 6.64 -30.29
CA ASN A 315 -1.14 8.05 -29.90
C ASN A 315 -1.88 8.48 -28.60
N SER A 316 -2.19 7.60 -27.64
CA SER A 316 -2.92 8.03 -26.42
C SER A 316 -2.15 7.83 -25.11
N TYR A 317 -2.34 8.80 -24.22
CA TYR A 317 -1.55 9.06 -23.02
C TYR A 317 -1.36 7.82 -22.10
N HIS A 318 -0.10 7.53 -21.76
CA HIS A 318 0.45 6.59 -20.75
C HIS A 318 -0.11 6.72 -19.31
N ILE A 319 -1.29 7.30 -19.16
CA ILE A 319 -1.92 7.59 -17.88
C ILE A 319 -2.61 6.33 -17.37
N MET A 320 -3.22 5.50 -18.23
CA MET A 320 -4.07 4.36 -17.84
C MET A 320 -3.35 3.02 -17.76
N ASP A 321 -2.03 3.00 -17.95
CA ASP A 321 -1.28 1.76 -18.21
C ASP A 321 -1.40 0.73 -17.08
N ILE A 322 -1.41 1.18 -15.82
CA ILE A 322 -1.61 0.29 -14.66
C ILE A 322 -2.99 -0.36 -14.68
N ALA A 323 -4.03 0.39 -15.07
CA ALA A 323 -5.39 -0.14 -15.16
C ALA A 323 -5.53 -1.14 -16.32
N LEU A 324 -4.99 -0.81 -17.48
CA LEU A 324 -4.99 -1.70 -18.65
C LEU A 324 -4.18 -2.98 -18.40
N PHE A 325 -3.00 -2.85 -17.81
CA PHE A 325 -2.17 -4.00 -17.43
C PHE A 325 -2.91 -4.91 -16.47
N SER A 326 -3.51 -4.33 -15.41
CA SER A 326 -4.23 -5.13 -14.43
C SER A 326 -5.45 -5.82 -15.01
N ASP A 327 -6.14 -5.16 -15.95
CA ASP A 327 -7.29 -5.73 -16.66
C ASP A 327 -6.88 -6.93 -17.54
N LYS A 328 -5.79 -6.77 -18.31
CA LYS A 328 -5.25 -7.83 -19.17
C LYS A 328 -4.95 -9.12 -18.40
N TYR A 329 -4.57 -9.02 -17.13
CA TYR A 329 -4.23 -10.18 -16.29
C TYR A 329 -5.26 -10.44 -15.18
N ARG A 330 -6.47 -9.88 -15.26
CA ARG A 330 -7.50 -9.91 -14.20
C ARG A 330 -7.84 -11.31 -13.67
N ASP A 331 -7.82 -12.31 -14.55
CA ASP A 331 -8.13 -13.71 -14.20
C ASP A 331 -7.06 -14.36 -13.31
N ASN A 332 -5.87 -13.78 -13.27
CA ASN A 332 -4.87 -14.11 -12.28
C ASN A 332 -5.13 -13.23 -11.06
N GLY A 333 -5.75 -13.79 -10.00
CA GLY A 333 -6.27 -13.08 -8.81
C GLY A 333 -5.31 -12.18 -8.03
N ILE A 334 -4.07 -12.06 -8.48
CA ILE A 334 -3.08 -11.05 -8.10
C ILE A 334 -3.46 -9.66 -8.65
N PHE A 335 -3.92 -9.60 -9.90
CA PHE A 335 -4.30 -8.38 -10.64
C PHE A 335 -5.79 -8.07 -10.55
N HIS A 336 -6.55 -8.86 -9.79
CA HIS A 336 -7.96 -8.60 -9.62
C HIS A 336 -8.17 -7.37 -8.73
N PHE A 337 -8.76 -6.34 -9.32
CA PHE A 337 -9.34 -5.20 -8.62
C PHE A 337 -10.84 -5.20 -8.86
N LYS A 338 -11.65 -5.19 -7.80
CA LYS A 338 -13.11 -5.00 -7.90
C LYS A 338 -13.37 -3.67 -8.60
N GLU A 339 -14.09 -3.70 -9.71
CA GLU A 339 -14.55 -2.48 -10.34
C GLU A 339 -15.47 -1.73 -9.37
N SER A 340 -15.34 -0.40 -9.33
CA SER A 340 -16.36 0.44 -8.74
C SER A 340 -17.67 0.14 -9.47
N LYS A 341 -18.69 -0.36 -8.76
CA LYS A 341 -20.04 -0.43 -9.31
C LYS A 341 -20.38 0.98 -9.78
N GLY A 342 -20.50 1.16 -11.10
CA GLY A 342 -20.82 2.42 -11.74
C GLY A 342 -22.19 2.95 -11.35
#